data_AF-A0A2G9RZR7-F1
#
_entry.id   AF-A0A2G9RZR7-F1
#
_cell.length_a   1.000
_cell.length_b   1.000
_cell.length_c   1.000
_cell.angle_alpha   90.00
_cell.angle_beta   90.00
_cell.angle_gamma   90.00
#
_symmetry.space_group_name_H-M   'P 1'
#
loop_
_entity.id
_entity.type
_entity.pdbx_description
1 polymer ?
#
loop_
_entity_poly.entity_id
_entity_poly.type
_entity_poly.pdbx_seq_one_letter_code
_entity_poly.pdbx_strand_id
1 'polypeptide(L)'
;MMLLCRCNSRFEESKGFWCQVADNGKTKCLGKSKGRKYPDMEPSTRSYLVDFYRENNIELSKLLNRLGQPLPTWLREELQNSSRS
;
A
#
# COMPACT_ATOMS: atom_id res chain seq x y z
N MET A 1 29.64 -0.84 -11.66
CA MET A 1 28.58 -1.55 -12.41
C MET A 1 27.37 -1.67 -11.49
N MET A 2 26.45 -0.70 -11.50
CA MET A 2 25.18 -0.86 -10.78
C MET A 2 24.34 -1.86 -11.56
N LEU A 3 24.21 -3.09 -11.06
CA LEU A 3 23.12 -3.97 -11.48
C LEU A 3 21.83 -3.27 -11.08
N LEU A 4 21.14 -2.66 -12.05
CA LEU A 4 19.73 -2.33 -11.89
C LEU A 4 19.03 -3.64 -11.53
N CYS A 5 18.63 -3.81 -10.28
CA CYS A 5 17.71 -4.86 -9.87
C CYS A 5 16.39 -4.57 -10.58
N ARG A 6 16.25 -5.06 -11.82
CA ARG A 6 15.00 -4.94 -12.57
C ARG A 6 14.00 -5.87 -11.90
N CYS A 7 13.01 -5.29 -11.24
CA CYS A 7 11.82 -6.01 -10.83
C CYS A 7 11.11 -6.51 -12.10
N ASN A 8 11.27 -7.80 -12.41
CA ASN A 8 10.55 -8.45 -13.50
C ASN A 8 9.18 -8.91 -12.99
N SER A 9 8.18 -8.03 -13.10
CA SER A 9 6.81 -8.28 -12.64
C SER A 9 5.77 -7.93 -13.71
N ARG A 10 4.66 -8.65 -13.69
CA ARG A 10 3.48 -8.42 -14.55
C ARG A 10 2.23 -8.38 -13.67
N PHE A 11 1.33 -7.45 -13.97
CA PHE A 11 0.02 -7.39 -13.32
C PHE A 11 -0.88 -8.51 -13.87
N GLU A 12 -1.46 -9.30 -12.99
CA GLU A 12 -2.38 -10.39 -13.34
C GLU A 12 -3.79 -10.00 -12.93
N GLU A 13 -4.66 -9.66 -13.88
CA GLU A 13 -6.03 -9.19 -13.63
C GLU A 13 -6.86 -10.21 -12.85
N SER A 14 -6.69 -11.50 -13.17
CA SER A 14 -7.37 -12.60 -12.47
C SER A 14 -7.03 -12.64 -10.97
N LYS A 15 -5.86 -12.14 -10.59
CA LYS A 15 -5.40 -12.01 -9.21
C LYS A 15 -5.70 -10.64 -8.63
N GLY A 16 -5.63 -9.58 -9.43
CA GLY A 16 -5.66 -8.19 -8.99
C GLY A 16 -4.34 -7.71 -8.37
N PHE A 17 -3.24 -8.43 -8.58
CA PHE A 17 -1.95 -8.13 -7.99
C PHE A 17 -0.80 -8.33 -9.00
N TRP A 18 0.33 -7.69 -8.72
CA TRP A 18 1.58 -7.92 -9.44
C TRP A 18 2.19 -9.27 -9.07
N CYS A 19 2.63 -10.01 -10.09
CA CYS A 19 3.28 -11.31 -9.95
C CYS A 19 4.68 -11.26 -10.56
N GLN A 20 5.61 -12.06 -10.02
CA GLN A 20 6.95 -12.18 -10.59
C GLN A 20 6.88 -12.93 -11.92
N VAL A 21 7.59 -12.46 -12.94
CA VAL A 21 7.75 -13.20 -14.20
C VAL A 21 8.99 -14.08 -14.07
N ALA A 22 8.81 -15.39 -14.22
CA ALA A 22 9.90 -16.36 -14.24
C ALA A 22 10.60 -16.36 -15.61
N ASP A 23 11.79 -16.94 -15.69
CA ASP A 23 12.62 -16.95 -16.90
C ASP A 23 11.93 -17.61 -18.11
N ASN A 24 10.96 -18.48 -17.86
CA ASN A 24 10.12 -19.12 -18.89
C ASN A 24 8.91 -18.27 -19.34
N GLY A 25 8.83 -17.01 -18.93
CA GLY A 25 7.74 -16.09 -19.24
C GLY A 25 6.43 -16.31 -18.48
N LYS A 26 6.35 -17.35 -17.63
CA LYS A 26 5.18 -17.61 -16.78
C LYS A 26 5.22 -16.71 -15.54
N THR A 27 4.05 -16.31 -15.07
CA THR A 27 3.92 -15.55 -13.81
C THR A 27 3.84 -16.48 -12.62
N LYS A 28 4.68 -16.21 -11.62
CA LYS A 28 4.66 -16.81 -10.29
C LYS A 28 4.01 -15.81 -9.34
N CYS A 29 2.72 -15.99 -9.12
CA CYS A 29 1.96 -15.19 -8.17
C CYS A 29 2.09 -15.71 -6.74
N LEU A 30 1.80 -14.84 -5.77
CA LEU A 30 1.62 -15.26 -4.38
C LEU A 30 0.45 -16.25 -4.25
N GLY A 31 0.54 -17.11 -3.23
CA GLY A 31 -0.47 -18.12 -2.93
C GLY A 31 -1.82 -17.53 -2.51
N LYS A 32 -2.87 -18.36 -2.47
CA LYS A 32 -4.26 -17.96 -2.17
C LYS A 32 -4.45 -17.23 -0.83
N SER A 33 -3.51 -17.35 0.11
CA SER A 33 -3.57 -16.68 1.41
C SER A 33 -3.15 -15.21 1.37
N LYS A 34 -2.61 -14.71 0.25
CA LYS A 34 -2.22 -13.30 0.05
C LYS A 34 -3.16 -12.66 -0.97
N GLY A 35 -3.69 -11.47 -0.64
CA GLY A 35 -4.69 -10.81 -1.47
C GLY A 35 -6.09 -11.45 -1.38
N ARG A 36 -6.52 -11.81 -0.17
CA ARG A 36 -7.87 -12.38 0.06
C ARG A 36 -8.94 -11.36 -0.33
N LYS A 37 -10.03 -11.83 -0.92
CA LYS A 37 -11.22 -11.01 -1.19
C LYS A 37 -12.04 -10.90 0.09
N TYR A 38 -12.05 -9.70 0.67
CA TYR A 38 -12.91 -9.35 1.78
C TYR A 38 -14.12 -8.57 1.26
N PRO A 39 -15.27 -8.60 1.96
CA PRO A 39 -16.34 -7.64 1.71
C PRO A 39 -15.83 -6.21 1.85
N ASP A 40 -16.46 -5.27 1.14
CA ASP A 40 -16.13 -3.86 1.27
C ASP A 40 -16.38 -3.38 2.72
N MET A 41 -15.47 -2.54 3.22
CA MET A 41 -15.58 -1.96 4.54
C MET A 41 -16.76 -0.98 4.58
N GLU A 42 -17.56 -1.03 5.64
CA GLU A 42 -18.65 -0.09 5.85
C GLU A 42 -18.12 1.36 5.91
N PRO A 43 -18.76 2.34 5.25
CA PRO A 43 -18.30 3.73 5.24
C PRO A 43 -18.18 4.36 6.64
N SER A 44 -19.10 4.03 7.56
CA SER A 44 -19.08 4.52 8.94
C SER A 44 -17.85 4.01 9.70
N THR A 45 -17.54 2.72 9.54
CA THR A 45 -16.35 2.08 10.11
C THR A 45 -15.08 2.71 9.54
N ARG A 46 -15.05 2.98 8.22
CA ARG A 46 -13.92 3.68 7.60
C ARG A 46 -13.73 5.07 8.20
N SER A 47 -14.80 5.87 8.35
CA SER A 47 -14.71 7.20 8.95
C SER A 47 -14.19 7.14 10.38
N TYR A 48 -14.73 6.23 11.20
CA TYR A 48 -14.26 6.02 12.57
C TYR A 48 -12.76 5.69 12.63
N LEU A 49 -12.28 4.82 11.75
CA LEU A 49 -10.86 4.43 11.71
C LEU A 49 -9.95 5.57 11.25
N VAL A 50 -10.41 6.41 10.32
CA VAL A 50 -9.67 7.61 9.88
C VAL A 50 -9.46 8.56 11.07
N ASP A 51 -10.51 8.81 11.85
CA ASP A 51 -10.43 9.66 13.02
C ASP A 51 -9.57 9.03 14.13
N PHE A 52 -9.79 7.74 14.39
CA PHE A 52 -9.07 6.99 15.43
C PHE A 52 -7.56 6.99 15.21
N TYR A 53 -7.09 6.77 13.97
CA TYR A 53 -5.67 6.72 13.65
C TYR A 53 -5.03 8.08 13.35
N ARG A 54 -5.78 9.18 13.41
CA ARG A 54 -5.29 10.51 12.99
C ARG A 54 -4.02 10.93 13.72
N GLU A 55 -4.04 10.90 15.05
CA GLU A 55 -2.88 11.30 15.87
C GLU A 55 -1.70 10.34 15.67
N ASN A 56 -1.96 9.03 15.55
CA ASN A 56 -0.92 8.05 15.24
C ASN A 56 -0.26 8.31 13.88
N ASN A 57 -1.04 8.70 12.87
CA ASN A 57 -0.57 9.02 11.54
C ASN A 57 0.25 10.33 11.53
N ILE A 58 -0.10 11.31 12.36
CA ILE A 58 0.71 12.53 12.57
C ILE A 58 2.07 12.16 13.16
N GLU A 59 2.10 11.37 14.23
CA GLU A 59 3.36 10.94 14.86
C GLU A 59 4.21 10.07 13.94
N LEU A 60 3.58 9.18 13.16
CA LEU A 60 4.25 8.41 12.11
C LEU A 60 4.89 9.34 11.06
N SER A 61 4.19 10.38 10.63
CA SER A 61 4.74 11.35 9.65
C SER A 61 5.98 12.08 10.20
N LYS A 62 5.96 12.49 11.47
CA LYS A 62 7.11 13.11 12.15
C LYS A 62 8.27 12.13 12.28
N LEU A 63 7.99 10.86 12.60
CA LEU A 63 9.00 9.81 12.66
C LEU A 63 9.67 9.57 11.30
N LEU A 64 8.88 9.39 10.23
CA LEU A 64 9.42 9.15 8.89
C LEU A 64 10.29 10.32 8.41
N ASN A 65 9.86 11.56 8.67
CA ASN A 65 10.66 12.75 8.37
C ASN A 65 12.00 12.75 9.13
N ARG A 66 12.01 12.43 10.42
CA ARG A 66 13.26 12.33 11.22
C ARG A 66 14.20 11.24 10.70
N LEU A 67 13.64 10.15 10.15
CA LEU A 67 14.40 9.06 9.56
C LEU A 67 14.84 9.34 8.10
N GLY A 68 14.47 10.49 7.53
CA GLY A 68 14.74 10.82 6.12
C GLY A 68 13.99 9.93 5.13
N GLN A 69 12.90 9.29 5.54
CA GLN A 69 12.09 8.42 4.69
C GLN A 69 10.98 9.22 4.00
N PRO A 70 10.71 8.99 2.70
CA PRO A 70 9.63 9.67 2.01
C PRO A 70 8.27 9.27 2.58
N LEU A 71 7.36 10.23 2.71
CA LEU A 71 6.00 9.93 3.17
C LEU A 71 5.24 9.13 2.10
N PRO A 72 4.64 7.98 2.46
CA PRO A 72 3.75 7.24 1.58
C PRO A 72 2.60 8.12 1.05
N THR A 73 2.15 7.87 -0.18
CA THR A 73 1.04 8.62 -0.82
C THR A 73 -0.24 8.59 0.02
N TRP A 74 -0.65 7.40 0.46
CA TRP A 74 -1.85 7.23 1.29
C TRP A 74 -1.80 8.07 2.57
N LEU A 75 -0.64 8.17 3.21
CA LEU A 75 -0.48 8.92 4.46
C LEU A 75 -0.58 10.43 4.21
N ARG A 76 -0.02 10.90 3.09
CA ARG A 76 -0.14 12.31 2.68
C ARG A 76 -1.59 12.68 2.38
N GLU A 77 -2.29 11.83 1.64
CA GLU A 77 -3.69 12.04 1.25
C GLU A 77 -4.61 12.03 2.46
N GLU A 78 -4.46 11.05 3.38
CA GLU A 78 -5.25 10.98 4.61
C GLU A 78 -5.07 12.24 5.48
N LEU A 79 -3.82 12.66 5.74
CA LEU A 79 -3.56 13.85 6.55
C LEU A 79 -4.03 15.17 5.90
N GLN A 80 -4.07 15.25 4.57
CA GLN A 80 -4.63 16.39 3.84
C GLN A 80 -6.16 16.39 3.87
N ASN A 81 -6.80 15.25 3.67
CA ASN A 81 -8.25 15.14 3.61
C ASN A 81 -8.90 15.37 4.98
N SER A 82 -8.29 14.87 6.07
CA SER A 82 -8.75 15.12 7.44
C SER A 82 -8.54 16.56 7.93
N SER A 83 -7.94 17.45 7.12
CA SER A 83 -7.84 18.89 7.42
C SER A 83 -8.97 19.71 6.80
N ARG A 84 -9.76 19.10 5.91
CA ARG A 84 -10.89 19.72 5.20
C ARG A 84 -12.26 19.33 5.76
N SER A 85 -12.28 18.46 6.77
CA SER A 85 -13.45 18.03 7.53
C SER A 85 -13.66 18.89 8.76
#